data_AF-A0A3C1RH25-F1
#
_entry.id   AF-A0A3C1RH25-F1
#
_cell.length_a   1.000
_cell.length_b   1.000
_cell.length_c   1.000
_cell.angle_alpha   90.00
_cell.angle_beta   90.00
_cell.angle_gamma   90.00
#
_symmetry.space_group_name_H-M   'P 1'
#
loop_
_entity.id
_entity.type
_entity.pdbx_description
1 polymer ?
#
loop_
_entity_poly.entity_id
_entity_poly.type
_entity_poly.pdbx_seq_one_letter_code
_entity_poly.pdbx_strand_id
1 'polypeptide(L)'
;MKLDDIKRPTIIDVNEDGLRMEISVPKHINDEQTNELVDILIAPTLVLSEKKETKEKFSLPIDSKMFDPNIYKRFNNFTYSLGKMVRLAELNLDTLVGMLRLYTHLTPVEEILKRNADCQKLKEYEIEKKFNKLTFGNLRNILSCIIKTDTELHSIPGLTTPAERKNFTSVYKNYIDDRDYYTHGILFFLYPSMDPILRVKTHKGDNIYIKYEKNVFTDNLLTYDYLTKIIYEVKQYLQAKINSH
;
A
#
# COMPACT_ATOMS: atom_id res chain seq x y z
N MET A 1 -18.64 2.74 -2.14
CA MET A 1 -17.88 1.55 -1.72
C MET A 1 -17.98 1.44 -0.20
N LYS A 2 -18.41 0.30 0.35
CA LYS A 2 -18.45 0.11 1.82
C LYS A 2 -17.18 -0.61 2.28
N LEU A 3 -16.73 -0.27 3.48
CA LEU A 3 -15.51 -0.82 4.07
C LEU A 3 -15.48 -2.36 4.09
N ASP A 4 -16.59 -2.98 4.48
CA ASP A 4 -16.68 -4.43 4.68
C ASP A 4 -16.71 -5.22 3.36
N ASP A 5 -16.95 -4.53 2.24
CA ASP A 5 -16.95 -5.14 0.91
C ASP A 5 -15.52 -5.22 0.31
N ILE A 6 -14.53 -4.57 0.94
CA ILE A 6 -13.16 -4.46 0.43
C ILE A 6 -12.33 -5.62 0.97
N LYS A 7 -11.87 -6.52 0.09
CA LYS A 7 -10.98 -7.58 0.51
C LYS A 7 -9.59 -7.02 0.79
N ARG A 8 -9.08 -7.37 1.97
CA ARG A 8 -7.77 -6.96 2.45
C ARG A 8 -6.75 -8.10 2.31
N PRO A 9 -5.45 -7.80 2.35
CA PRO A 9 -4.41 -8.82 2.27
C PRO A 9 -4.51 -9.81 3.42
N THR A 10 -4.45 -11.10 3.10
CA THR A 10 -4.52 -12.18 4.09
C THR A 10 -3.14 -12.46 4.65
N ILE A 11 -2.96 -12.26 5.96
CA ILE A 11 -1.76 -12.70 6.68
C ILE A 11 -1.82 -14.22 6.82
N ILE A 12 -0.72 -14.89 6.50
CA ILE A 12 -0.57 -16.32 6.67
C ILE A 12 0.46 -16.60 7.75
N ASP A 13 0.14 -17.57 8.60
CA ASP A 13 1.08 -18.06 9.59
C ASP A 13 2.08 -18.97 8.89
N VAL A 14 3.34 -18.61 9.05
CA VAL A 14 4.47 -19.32 8.51
C VAL A 14 5.33 -19.73 9.68
N ASN A 15 5.43 -21.03 9.93
CA ASN A 15 6.26 -21.54 11.03
C ASN A 15 7.74 -21.23 10.74
N GLU A 16 8.29 -20.28 11.51
CA GLU A 16 9.70 -19.89 11.43
C GLU A 16 10.62 -20.67 12.38
N ASP A 17 10.10 -21.57 13.22
CA ASP A 17 10.91 -22.38 14.16
C ASP A 17 11.78 -23.43 13.43
N GLY A 18 11.47 -23.62 12.15
CA GLY A 18 12.16 -24.49 11.22
C GLY A 18 13.39 -23.90 10.53
N LEU A 19 13.91 -24.62 9.55
CA LEU A 19 14.97 -24.11 8.69
C LEU A 19 14.35 -23.29 7.55
N ARG A 20 14.82 -22.05 7.41
CA ARG A 20 14.42 -21.11 6.35
C ARG A 20 15.55 -20.94 5.36
N MET A 21 15.25 -21.13 4.08
CA MET A 21 16.19 -20.85 3.01
C MET A 21 15.55 -20.04 1.90
N GLU A 22 16.29 -19.04 1.44
CA GLU A 22 15.94 -18.20 0.31
C GLU A 22 16.83 -18.62 -0.86
N ILE A 23 16.20 -19.13 -1.92
CA ILE A 23 16.89 -19.56 -3.13
C ILE A 23 16.54 -18.58 -4.24
N SER A 24 17.55 -17.98 -4.84
CA SER A 24 17.36 -17.11 -6.01
C SER A 24 18.56 -17.26 -6.94
N VAL A 25 18.28 -17.62 -8.19
CA VAL A 25 19.29 -17.74 -9.24
C VAL A 25 18.90 -16.77 -10.36
N PRO A 26 19.49 -15.56 -10.39
CA PRO A 26 19.21 -14.59 -11.44
C PRO A 26 19.81 -15.08 -12.77
N LYS A 27 19.09 -14.82 -13.87
CA LYS A 27 19.55 -15.12 -15.23
C LYS A 27 19.49 -13.84 -16.07
N HIS A 28 20.65 -13.47 -16.63
CA HIS A 28 20.75 -12.34 -17.55
C HIS A 28 20.04 -12.65 -18.87
N ILE A 29 19.32 -11.66 -19.38
CA ILE A 29 18.77 -11.64 -20.73
C ILE A 29 19.51 -10.54 -21.47
N ASN A 30 20.18 -10.93 -22.55
CA ASN A 30 20.92 -10.02 -23.40
C ASN A 30 20.19 -9.86 -24.74
N ASP A 31 20.33 -8.70 -25.37
CA ASP A 31 19.93 -8.49 -26.76
C ASP A 31 20.75 -9.39 -27.69
N GLU A 32 20.09 -10.04 -28.65
CA GLU A 32 20.75 -11.01 -29.55
C GLU A 32 21.74 -10.36 -30.52
N GLN A 33 21.56 -9.08 -30.85
CA GLN A 33 22.39 -8.36 -31.83
C GLN A 33 23.53 -7.60 -31.17
N THR A 34 23.28 -6.94 -30.04
CA THR A 34 24.27 -6.10 -29.34
C THR A 34 24.98 -6.83 -28.19
N ASN A 35 24.44 -7.96 -27.73
CA ASN A 35 24.86 -8.68 -26.52
C ASN A 35 24.81 -7.81 -25.25
N GLU A 36 24.06 -6.71 -25.28
CA GLU A 36 23.84 -5.84 -24.12
C GLU A 36 22.80 -6.43 -23.19
N LEU A 37 22.98 -6.27 -21.87
CA LEU A 37 22.02 -6.72 -20.86
C LEU A 37 20.72 -5.90 -20.96
N VAL A 38 19.60 -6.57 -21.21
CA VAL A 38 18.28 -5.93 -21.33
C VAL A 38 17.34 -6.26 -20.17
N ASP A 39 17.52 -7.40 -19.51
CA ASP A 39 16.68 -7.81 -18.38
C ASP A 39 17.40 -8.84 -17.47
N ILE A 40 16.89 -9.04 -16.26
CA ILE A 40 17.32 -10.07 -15.32
C ILE A 40 16.10 -10.87 -14.88
N LEU A 41 16.02 -12.12 -15.33
CA LEU A 41 15.01 -13.05 -14.82
C LEU A 41 15.38 -13.49 -13.41
N ILE A 42 14.50 -13.23 -12.46
CA ILE A 42 14.66 -13.62 -11.07
C ILE A 42 13.31 -14.07 -10.52
N ALA A 43 13.32 -15.11 -9.68
CA ALA A 43 12.13 -15.57 -8.99
C ALA A 43 12.57 -16.18 -7.65
N PRO A 44 12.69 -15.34 -6.60
CA PRO A 44 13.07 -15.82 -5.28
C PRO A 44 12.08 -16.86 -4.78
N THR A 45 12.60 -17.99 -4.32
CA THR A 45 11.82 -19.07 -3.72
C THR A 45 12.15 -19.15 -2.23
N LEU A 46 11.12 -19.18 -1.41
CA LEU A 46 11.23 -19.41 0.02
C LEU A 46 10.97 -20.88 0.31
N VAL A 47 11.98 -21.56 0.84
CA VAL A 47 11.90 -22.92 1.33
C VAL A 47 11.80 -22.88 2.84
N LEU A 48 10.77 -23.55 3.35
CA LEU A 48 10.55 -23.75 4.77
C LEU A 48 10.55 -25.23 5.06
N SER A 49 11.29 -25.63 6.07
CA SER A 49 11.27 -26.98 6.59
C SER A 49 11.02 -26.97 8.07
N GLU A 50 10.23 -27.91 8.55
CA GLU A 50 10.15 -28.20 9.97
C GLU A 50 11.55 -28.57 10.51
N LYS A 51 11.77 -28.21 11.77
CA LYS A 51 12.98 -28.59 12.49
C LYS A 51 12.90 -30.08 12.79
N LYS A 52 13.74 -30.89 12.12
CA LYS A 52 13.90 -32.30 12.51
C LYS A 52 14.53 -32.36 13.90
N GLU A 53 13.96 -33.14 14.80
CA GLU A 53 14.54 -33.41 16.14
C GLU A 53 15.84 -34.24 16.06
N THR A 54 16.09 -34.88 14.92
CA THR A 54 17.25 -35.72 14.67
C THR A 54 18.46 -34.90 14.20
N LYS A 55 19.68 -35.38 14.49
CA LYS A 55 20.96 -34.78 14.00
C LYS A 55 21.18 -34.94 12.48
N GLU A 56 20.16 -35.33 11.71
CA GLU A 56 20.28 -35.48 10.27
C GLU A 56 20.51 -34.13 9.60
N LYS A 57 21.45 -34.09 8.64
CA LYS A 57 21.67 -32.89 7.84
C LYS A 57 20.41 -32.61 7.01
N PHE A 58 19.94 -31.37 7.06
CA PHE A 58 18.85 -30.91 6.19
C PHE A 58 19.28 -31.03 4.72
N SER A 59 18.52 -31.79 3.92
CA SER A 59 18.73 -31.86 2.48
C SER A 59 17.99 -30.70 1.84
N LEU A 60 18.73 -29.82 1.16
CA LEU A 60 18.16 -28.70 0.43
C LEU A 60 17.38 -29.23 -0.78
N PRO A 61 16.05 -29.03 -0.87
CA PRO A 61 15.32 -29.42 -2.05
C PRO A 61 15.61 -28.42 -3.18
N ILE A 62 16.65 -28.68 -3.97
CA ILE A 62 16.83 -28.01 -5.26
C ILE A 62 15.93 -28.73 -6.28
N ASP A 63 14.76 -28.14 -6.56
CA ASP A 63 13.82 -28.65 -7.56
C ASP A 63 13.90 -27.82 -8.84
N SER A 64 13.96 -28.50 -10.00
CA SER A 64 13.82 -27.89 -11.33
C SER A 64 12.64 -26.93 -11.47
N LYS A 65 11.53 -27.18 -10.75
CA LYS A 65 10.35 -26.30 -10.73
C LYS A 65 10.64 -24.89 -10.22
N MET A 66 11.66 -24.71 -9.38
CA MET A 66 12.10 -23.39 -8.90
C MET A 66 12.68 -22.51 -10.02
N PHE A 67 13.10 -23.12 -11.12
CA PHE A 67 13.77 -22.47 -12.25
C PHE A 67 12.97 -22.57 -13.56
N ASP A 68 11.68 -22.90 -13.47
CA ASP A 68 10.80 -23.01 -14.63
C ASP A 68 10.56 -21.62 -15.27
N PRO A 69 10.67 -21.48 -16.62
CA PRO A 69 10.35 -20.25 -17.35
C PRO A 69 9.02 -19.58 -16.96
N ASN A 70 8.00 -20.38 -16.64
CA ASN A 70 6.68 -19.90 -16.22
C ASN A 70 6.71 -19.27 -14.82
N ILE A 71 7.60 -19.71 -13.93
CA ILE A 71 7.76 -19.10 -12.61
C ILE A 71 8.35 -17.70 -12.75
N TYR A 72 9.34 -17.49 -13.62
CA TYR A 72 9.85 -16.15 -13.93
C TYR A 72 8.78 -15.25 -14.55
N LYS A 73 7.99 -15.78 -15.50
CA LYS A 73 6.86 -15.03 -16.09
C LYS A 73 5.82 -14.63 -15.03
N ARG A 74 5.49 -15.55 -14.11
CA ARG A 74 4.59 -15.26 -12.97
C ARG A 74 5.19 -14.19 -12.06
N PHE A 75 6.48 -14.28 -11.74
CA PHE A 75 7.18 -13.28 -10.92
C PHE A 75 7.04 -11.88 -11.53
N ASN A 76 7.38 -11.73 -12.81
CA ASN A 76 7.32 -10.44 -13.50
C ASN A 76 5.89 -9.86 -13.51
N ASN A 77 4.88 -10.69 -13.74
CA ASN A 77 3.48 -10.25 -13.68
C ASN A 77 3.07 -9.76 -12.27
N PHE A 78 3.52 -10.43 -11.21
CA PHE A 78 3.27 -9.98 -9.84
C PHE A 78 4.03 -8.70 -9.54
N THR A 79 5.30 -8.60 -9.90
CA THR A 79 6.11 -7.39 -9.74
C THR A 79 5.49 -6.19 -10.44
N TYR A 80 4.99 -6.37 -11.68
CA TYR A 80 4.25 -5.32 -12.38
C TYR A 80 2.99 -4.90 -11.61
N SER A 81 2.21 -5.87 -11.14
CA SER A 81 0.97 -5.61 -10.40
C SER A 81 1.24 -4.86 -9.08
N LEU A 82 2.24 -5.30 -8.32
CA LEU A 82 2.67 -4.64 -7.08
C LEU A 82 3.20 -3.23 -7.35
N GLY A 83 4.06 -3.08 -8.36
CA GLY A 83 4.56 -1.78 -8.79
C GLY A 83 3.45 -0.82 -9.21
N LYS A 84 2.40 -1.33 -9.88
CA LYS A 84 1.21 -0.54 -10.22
C LYS A 84 0.48 -0.03 -8.98
N MET A 85 0.29 -0.85 -7.95
CA MET A 85 -0.33 -0.43 -6.69
C MET A 85 0.45 0.69 -6.01
N VAL A 86 1.78 0.55 -5.94
CA VAL A 86 2.67 1.58 -5.37
C VAL A 86 2.51 2.89 -6.14
N ARG A 87 2.54 2.83 -7.49
CA ARG A 87 2.42 4.02 -8.33
C ARG A 87 1.08 4.72 -8.19
N LEU A 88 -0.01 3.96 -8.11
CA LEU A 88 -1.34 4.53 -7.88
C LEU A 88 -1.43 5.21 -6.51
N ALA A 89 -0.88 4.60 -5.47
CA ALA A 89 -0.85 5.21 -4.15
C ALA A 89 -0.03 6.52 -4.11
N GLU A 90 1.07 6.61 -4.86
CA GLU A 90 1.83 7.85 -5.02
C GLU A 90 1.00 8.94 -5.71
N LEU A 91 0.27 8.61 -6.78
CA LEU A 91 -0.61 9.56 -7.46
C LEU A 91 -1.76 10.03 -6.55
N ASN A 92 -2.32 9.13 -5.75
CA ASN A 92 -3.33 9.46 -4.76
C ASN A 92 -2.76 10.40 -3.68
N LEU A 93 -1.55 10.12 -3.19
CA LEU A 93 -0.84 10.99 -2.25
C LEU A 93 -0.58 12.38 -2.83
N ASP A 94 -0.11 12.47 -4.08
CA ASP A 94 0.12 13.76 -4.75
C ASP A 94 -1.18 14.58 -4.86
N THR A 95 -2.28 13.91 -5.21
CA THR A 95 -3.61 14.52 -5.26
C THR A 95 -4.05 15.03 -3.88
N LEU A 96 -3.83 14.23 -2.84
CA LEU A 96 -4.12 14.59 -1.45
C LEU A 96 -3.31 15.81 -1.00
N VAL A 97 -2.00 15.83 -1.27
CA VAL A 97 -1.09 16.95 -0.98
C VAL A 97 -1.61 18.22 -1.64
N GLY A 98 -1.96 18.16 -2.93
CA GLY A 98 -2.48 19.31 -3.66
C GLY A 98 -3.79 19.84 -3.07
N MET A 99 -4.72 18.96 -2.72
CA MET A 99 -5.99 19.35 -2.10
C MET A 99 -5.78 19.97 -0.71
N LEU A 100 -4.94 19.36 0.13
CA LEU A 100 -4.66 19.88 1.48
C LEU A 100 -4.00 21.25 1.44
N ARG A 101 -3.09 21.50 0.48
CA ARG A 101 -2.48 22.83 0.30
C ARG A 101 -3.52 23.90 -0.02
N LEU A 102 -4.45 23.61 -0.94
CA LEU A 102 -5.54 24.54 -1.26
C LEU A 102 -6.43 24.78 -0.03
N TYR A 103 -6.73 23.72 0.72
CA TYR A 103 -7.52 23.84 1.94
C TYR A 103 -6.84 24.74 2.96
N THR A 104 -5.56 24.51 3.27
CA THR A 104 -4.81 25.32 4.23
C THR A 104 -4.53 26.75 3.76
N HIS A 105 -4.67 27.02 2.46
CA HIS A 105 -4.62 28.37 1.92
C HIS A 105 -5.92 29.15 2.21
N LEU A 106 -7.07 28.47 2.13
CA LEU A 106 -8.38 29.05 2.43
C LEU A 106 -8.69 29.09 3.93
N THR A 107 -8.17 28.15 4.70
CA THR A 107 -8.46 27.99 6.13
C THR A 107 -7.15 27.91 6.92
N PRO A 108 -6.86 28.87 7.80
CA PRO A 108 -5.67 28.85 8.64
C PRO A 108 -5.57 27.58 9.48
N VAL A 109 -4.35 27.06 9.68
CA VAL A 109 -4.12 25.81 10.41
C VAL A 109 -4.63 25.91 11.85
N GLU A 110 -4.49 27.07 12.50
CA GLU A 110 -4.98 27.31 13.85
C GLU A 110 -6.48 27.10 13.99
N GLU A 111 -7.25 27.41 12.95
CA GLU A 111 -8.68 27.20 12.93
C GLU A 111 -9.00 25.70 12.88
N ILE A 112 -8.31 24.95 12.01
CA ILE A 112 -8.44 23.50 11.89
C ILE A 112 -8.18 22.83 13.24
N LEU A 113 -7.10 23.23 13.92
CA LEU A 113 -6.68 22.68 15.21
C LEU A 113 -7.71 22.92 16.32
N LYS A 114 -8.55 23.96 16.22
CA LYS A 114 -9.54 24.32 17.26
C LYS A 114 -10.88 23.60 17.13
N ARG A 115 -11.14 22.88 16.04
CA ARG A 115 -12.48 22.34 15.73
C ARG A 115 -12.96 21.28 16.71
N ASN A 116 -12.10 20.36 17.12
CA ASN A 116 -12.41 19.35 18.15
C ASN A 116 -11.13 18.74 18.75
N ALA A 117 -11.31 17.89 19.77
CA ALA A 117 -10.21 17.23 20.48
C ALA A 117 -9.32 16.34 19.59
N ASP A 118 -9.87 15.73 18.53
CA ASP A 118 -9.07 14.91 17.61
C ASP A 118 -8.22 15.78 16.67
N CYS A 119 -8.74 16.92 16.23
CA CYS A 119 -8.01 17.89 15.42
C CYS A 119 -6.89 18.57 16.21
N GLN A 120 -7.07 18.78 17.52
CA GLN A 120 -6.02 19.35 18.38
C GLN A 120 -4.75 18.49 18.40
N LYS A 121 -4.88 17.15 18.29
CA LYS A 121 -3.74 16.22 18.24
C LYS A 121 -2.85 16.44 17.01
N LEU A 122 -3.36 17.08 15.96
CA LEU A 122 -2.59 17.39 14.75
C LEU A 122 -1.53 18.48 14.98
N LYS A 123 -1.55 19.18 16.12
CA LYS A 123 -0.55 20.21 16.46
C LYS A 123 0.87 19.68 16.42
N GLU A 124 1.06 18.41 16.79
CA GLU A 124 2.35 17.71 16.77
C GLU A 124 2.97 17.62 15.37
N TYR A 125 2.16 17.78 14.32
CA TYR A 125 2.62 17.62 12.93
C TYR A 125 3.32 18.87 12.39
N GLU A 126 3.21 20.02 13.08
CA GLU A 126 3.79 21.31 12.64
C GLU A 126 3.47 21.62 11.16
N ILE A 127 2.18 21.51 10.79
CA ILE A 127 1.68 21.46 9.41
C ILE A 127 2.29 22.58 8.54
N GLU A 128 2.33 23.82 9.02
CA GLU A 128 2.85 24.96 8.26
C GLU A 128 4.36 24.89 7.99
N LYS A 129 5.15 24.42 8.97
CA LYS A 129 6.62 24.41 8.88
C LYS A 129 7.13 23.16 8.17
N LYS A 130 6.43 22.04 8.32
CA LYS A 130 6.89 20.71 7.92
C LYS A 130 5.97 20.02 6.92
N PHE A 131 5.10 20.76 6.22
CA PHE A 131 4.13 20.19 5.27
C PHE A 131 4.74 19.15 4.32
N ASN A 132 5.88 19.46 3.70
CA ASN A 132 6.55 18.58 2.75
C ASN A 132 7.26 17.38 3.38
N LYS A 133 7.33 17.32 4.72
CA LYS A 133 7.91 16.21 5.49
C LYS A 133 6.84 15.33 6.15
N LEU A 134 5.56 15.65 5.97
CA LEU A 134 4.47 14.87 6.52
C LEU A 134 4.36 13.52 5.81
N THR A 135 4.16 12.46 6.59
CA THR A 135 3.91 11.13 6.04
C THR A 135 2.51 11.05 5.42
N PHE A 136 2.27 10.03 4.58
CA PHE A 136 0.94 9.77 4.03
C PHE A 136 -0.11 9.60 5.14
N GLY A 137 0.25 8.90 6.22
CA GLY A 137 -0.59 8.76 7.41
C GLY A 137 -0.92 10.10 8.08
N ASN A 138 0.04 11.02 8.20
CA ASN A 138 -0.20 12.36 8.77
C ASN A 138 -1.17 13.15 7.89
N LEU A 139 -0.96 13.17 6.57
CA LEU A 139 -1.83 13.88 5.63
C LEU A 139 -3.26 13.33 5.64
N ARG A 140 -3.41 12.00 5.71
CA ARG A 140 -4.72 11.35 5.86
C ARG A 140 -5.41 11.70 7.18
N ASN A 141 -4.66 11.83 8.27
CA ASN A 141 -5.22 12.27 9.55
C ASN A 141 -5.74 13.72 9.49
N ILE A 142 -5.00 14.61 8.81
CA ILE A 142 -5.42 16.00 8.56
C ILE A 142 -6.72 15.99 7.74
N LEU A 143 -6.75 15.25 6.63
CA LEU A 143 -7.95 15.08 5.80
C LEU A 143 -9.14 14.56 6.61
N SER A 144 -8.93 13.55 7.45
CA SER A 144 -9.99 12.98 8.30
C SER A 144 -10.58 14.03 9.24
N CYS A 145 -9.76 14.89 9.85
CA CYS A 145 -10.25 16.00 10.67
C CYS A 145 -11.09 16.96 9.82
N ILE A 146 -10.56 17.40 8.66
CA ILE A 146 -11.23 18.35 7.76
C ILE A 146 -12.60 17.82 7.34
N ILE A 147 -12.67 16.64 6.73
CA ILE A 147 -13.92 16.06 6.22
C ILE A 147 -14.96 15.91 7.32
N LYS A 148 -14.55 15.49 8.53
CA LYS A 148 -15.49 15.26 9.63
C LYS A 148 -16.05 16.55 10.23
N THR A 149 -15.34 17.67 10.10
CA THR A 149 -15.66 18.91 10.83
C THR A 149 -16.11 20.06 9.94
N ASP A 150 -15.65 20.12 8.69
CA ASP A 150 -16.02 21.17 7.76
C ASP A 150 -17.36 20.84 7.09
N THR A 151 -18.41 21.57 7.50
CA THR A 151 -19.77 21.37 7.01
C THR A 151 -19.96 21.77 5.55
N GLU A 152 -19.12 22.64 5.00
CA GLU A 152 -19.22 23.03 3.59
C GLU A 152 -18.94 21.83 2.67
N LEU A 153 -18.00 20.97 3.07
CA LEU A 153 -17.64 19.76 2.33
C LEU A 153 -18.72 18.67 2.41
N HIS A 154 -19.73 18.80 3.29
CA HIS A 154 -20.80 17.81 3.44
C HIS A 154 -21.84 17.90 2.32
N SER A 155 -21.68 18.82 1.37
CA SER A 155 -22.43 18.82 0.11
C SER A 155 -21.87 17.84 -0.92
N ILE A 156 -20.62 17.38 -0.76
CA ILE A 156 -19.93 16.54 -1.73
C ILE A 156 -20.46 15.09 -1.64
N PRO A 157 -20.85 14.46 -2.77
CA PRO A 157 -21.29 13.07 -2.80
C PRO A 157 -20.29 12.11 -2.12
N GLY A 158 -20.80 11.22 -1.28
CA GLY A 158 -19.96 10.31 -0.50
C GLY A 158 -19.35 10.92 0.77
N LEU A 159 -19.64 12.19 1.07
CA LEU A 159 -19.30 12.87 2.33
C LEU A 159 -20.52 13.49 3.04
N THR A 160 -21.73 13.23 2.53
CA THR A 160 -22.94 13.95 2.94
C THR A 160 -23.40 13.59 4.34
N THR A 161 -23.33 12.30 4.69
CA THR A 161 -23.75 11.81 5.99
C THR A 161 -22.56 11.50 6.91
N PRO A 162 -22.74 11.55 8.25
CA PRO A 162 -21.69 11.14 9.19
C PRO A 162 -21.18 9.71 8.94
N ALA A 163 -22.09 8.80 8.54
CA ALA A 163 -21.76 7.41 8.22
C ALA A 163 -20.85 7.31 6.98
N GLU A 164 -21.16 8.05 5.92
CA GLU A 164 -20.32 8.10 4.72
C GLU A 164 -18.94 8.68 5.00
N ARG A 165 -18.84 9.76 5.78
CA ARG A 165 -17.56 10.34 6.19
C ARG A 165 -16.72 9.36 7.01
N LYS A 166 -17.35 8.65 7.95
CA LYS A 166 -16.69 7.60 8.73
C LYS A 166 -16.18 6.49 7.79
N ASN A 167 -17.02 6.00 6.89
CA ASN A 167 -16.67 4.98 5.91
C ASN A 167 -15.49 5.44 5.04
N PHE A 168 -15.55 6.63 4.44
CA PHE A 168 -14.47 7.19 3.62
C PHE A 168 -13.14 7.24 4.40
N THR A 169 -13.15 7.80 5.61
CA THR A 169 -11.91 7.90 6.41
C THR A 169 -11.35 6.54 6.83
N SER A 170 -12.22 5.55 7.10
CA SER A 170 -11.79 4.17 7.39
C SER A 170 -11.25 3.45 6.16
N VAL A 171 -11.90 3.59 5.01
CA VAL A 171 -11.43 3.01 3.74
C VAL A 171 -10.06 3.58 3.38
N TYR A 172 -9.88 4.90 3.54
CA TYR A 172 -8.59 5.54 3.26
C TYR A 172 -7.49 5.06 4.22
N LYS A 173 -7.81 4.89 5.52
CA LYS A 173 -6.86 4.30 6.46
C LYS A 173 -6.41 2.91 6.00
N ASN A 174 -7.35 2.01 5.71
CA ASN A 174 -7.03 0.65 5.28
C ASN A 174 -6.25 0.63 3.96
N TYR A 175 -6.56 1.54 3.03
CA TYR A 175 -5.83 1.66 1.77
C TYR A 175 -4.33 1.98 1.98
N ILE A 176 -4.02 2.89 2.91
CA ILE A 176 -2.61 3.21 3.25
C ILE A 176 -1.94 2.02 3.92
N ASP A 177 -2.61 1.39 4.89
CA ASP A 177 -2.07 0.23 5.60
C ASP A 177 -1.77 -0.93 4.61
N ASP A 178 -2.69 -1.20 3.68
CA ASP A 178 -2.56 -2.26 2.68
C ASP A 178 -1.44 -1.95 1.66
N ARG A 179 -1.32 -0.69 1.24
CA ARG A 179 -0.24 -0.21 0.37
C ARG A 179 1.14 -0.46 0.95
N ASP A 180 1.31 -0.26 2.25
CA ASP A 180 2.62 -0.39 2.89
C ASP A 180 3.12 -1.83 2.83
N TYR A 181 2.23 -2.82 2.86
CA TYR A 181 2.59 -4.22 2.59
C TYR A 181 3.16 -4.44 1.19
N TYR A 182 2.57 -3.81 0.17
CA TYR A 182 3.04 -3.94 -1.22
C TYR A 182 4.31 -3.14 -1.50
N THR A 183 4.51 -2.03 -0.79
CA THR A 183 5.68 -1.15 -0.98
C THR A 183 6.92 -1.71 -0.31
N HIS A 184 6.75 -2.35 0.84
CA HIS A 184 7.87 -2.84 1.66
C HIS A 184 8.02 -4.37 1.64
N GLY A 185 7.08 -5.08 1.02
CA GLY A 185 7.10 -6.52 0.92
C GLY A 185 8.10 -7.04 -0.12
N ILE A 186 8.80 -8.11 0.24
CA ILE A 186 9.65 -8.86 -0.70
C ILE A 186 8.84 -10.05 -1.21
N LEU A 187 8.70 -10.14 -2.54
CA LEU A 187 7.96 -11.22 -3.20
C LEU A 187 8.78 -12.51 -3.26
N PHE A 188 8.18 -13.60 -2.80
CA PHE A 188 8.69 -14.97 -2.89
C PHE A 188 7.64 -15.92 -3.47
N PHE A 189 8.10 -17.05 -3.99
CA PHE A 189 7.27 -18.23 -4.16
C PHE A 189 7.52 -19.22 -3.01
N LEU A 190 6.45 -19.65 -2.35
CA LEU A 190 6.54 -20.59 -1.23
C LEU A 190 6.66 -22.03 -1.74
N TYR A 191 7.79 -22.69 -1.52
CA TYR A 191 7.95 -24.10 -1.86
C TYR A 191 7.29 -25.01 -0.81
N PRO A 192 6.60 -26.11 -1.17
CA PRO A 192 6.50 -26.70 -2.51
C PRO A 192 5.32 -26.24 -3.37
N SER A 193 4.36 -25.47 -2.83
CA SER A 193 3.15 -25.10 -3.58
C SER A 193 3.42 -24.09 -4.71
N MET A 194 4.54 -23.37 -4.62
CA MET A 194 4.90 -22.24 -5.48
C MET A 194 3.80 -21.16 -5.50
N ASP A 195 3.20 -20.93 -4.33
CA ASP A 195 2.25 -19.84 -4.10
C ASP A 195 3.00 -18.51 -3.90
N PRO A 196 2.53 -17.41 -4.50
CA PRO A 196 3.15 -16.10 -4.32
C PRO A 196 2.82 -15.53 -2.94
N ILE A 197 3.87 -15.14 -2.22
CA ILE A 197 3.77 -14.54 -0.88
C ILE A 197 4.66 -13.31 -0.78
N LEU A 198 4.23 -12.33 -0.01
CA LEU A 198 5.03 -11.15 0.36
C LEU A 198 5.51 -11.31 1.80
N ARG A 199 6.82 -11.26 2.00
CA ARG A 199 7.40 -11.11 3.34
C ARG A 199 7.51 -9.63 3.67
N VAL A 200 6.84 -9.17 4.71
CA VAL A 200 6.87 -7.79 5.18
C VAL A 200 7.43 -7.74 6.60
N LYS A 201 8.27 -6.75 6.89
CA LYS A 201 8.70 -6.46 8.26
C LYS A 201 7.66 -5.59 8.97
N THR A 202 7.23 -6.02 10.14
CA THR A 202 6.40 -5.21 11.03
C THR A 202 7.23 -4.09 11.67
N HIS A 203 6.55 -3.10 12.27
CA HIS A 203 7.23 -2.05 13.04
C HIS A 203 8.05 -2.57 14.23
N LYS A 204 7.75 -3.80 14.71
CA LYS A 204 8.51 -4.45 15.78
C LYS A 204 9.75 -5.20 15.28
N GLY A 205 9.92 -5.29 13.96
CA GLY A 205 11.02 -6.01 13.30
C GLY A 205 10.68 -7.44 12.90
N ASP A 206 9.54 -7.98 13.37
CA ASP A 206 9.09 -9.34 13.06
C ASP A 206 8.68 -9.47 11.58
N ASN A 207 8.86 -10.66 11.00
CA ASN A 207 8.34 -10.95 9.66
C ASN A 207 6.88 -11.37 9.76
N ILE A 208 6.05 -10.83 8.87
CA ILE A 208 4.75 -11.38 8.53
C ILE A 208 4.75 -11.77 7.06
N TYR A 209 3.94 -12.76 6.73
CA TYR A 209 3.79 -13.24 5.36
C TYR A 209 2.37 -12.98 4.91
N ILE A 210 2.24 -12.47 3.70
CA ILE A 210 0.96 -12.05 3.13
C ILE A 210 0.77 -12.79 1.82
N LYS A 211 -0.38 -13.42 1.66
CA LYS A 211 -0.72 -14.08 0.39
C LYS A 211 -1.06 -13.03 -0.66
N TYR A 212 -0.50 -13.19 -1.86
CA TYR A 212 -0.99 -12.41 -3.00
C TYR A 212 -2.30 -13.02 -3.53
N GLU A 213 -3.36 -12.22 -3.61
CA GLU A 213 -4.66 -12.64 -4.12
C GLU A 213 -5.21 -11.65 -5.15
N LYS A 214 -5.64 -12.12 -6.33
CA LYS A 214 -6.09 -11.27 -7.45
C LYS A 214 -7.30 -10.39 -7.09
N ASN A 215 -8.20 -10.90 -6.27
CA ASN A 215 -9.35 -10.17 -5.74
C ASN A 215 -8.92 -8.99 -4.87
N VAL A 216 -7.91 -9.15 -4.01
CA VAL A 216 -7.36 -8.04 -3.21
C VAL A 216 -6.75 -6.98 -4.12
N PHE A 217 -6.08 -7.39 -5.20
CA PHE A 217 -5.57 -6.44 -6.20
C PHE A 217 -6.69 -5.66 -6.88
N THR A 218 -7.75 -6.33 -7.29
CA THR A 218 -8.90 -5.68 -7.95
C THR A 218 -9.59 -4.69 -7.02
N ASP A 219 -9.81 -5.07 -5.77
CA ASP A 219 -10.43 -4.20 -4.77
C ASP A 219 -9.53 -3.00 -4.44
N ASN A 220 -8.20 -3.14 -4.48
CA ASN A 220 -7.28 -2.03 -4.32
C ASN A 220 -7.41 -1.00 -5.45
N LEU A 221 -7.58 -1.45 -6.71
CA LEU A 221 -7.82 -0.56 -7.85
C LEU A 221 -9.13 0.22 -7.69
N LEU A 222 -10.20 -0.46 -7.29
CA LEU A 222 -11.51 0.15 -7.04
C LEU A 222 -11.44 1.14 -5.86
N THR A 223 -10.68 0.80 -4.83
CA THR A 223 -10.45 1.68 -3.68
C THR A 223 -9.68 2.94 -4.09
N TYR A 224 -8.64 2.80 -4.91
CA TYR A 224 -7.90 3.95 -5.45
C TYR A 224 -8.83 4.90 -6.22
N ASP A 225 -9.66 4.38 -7.11
CA ASP A 225 -10.59 5.19 -7.91
C ASP A 225 -11.60 5.93 -7.02
N TYR A 226 -12.24 5.19 -6.10
CA TYR A 226 -13.17 5.74 -5.12
C TYR A 226 -12.56 6.87 -4.29
N LEU A 227 -11.37 6.65 -3.72
CA LEU A 227 -10.70 7.64 -2.88
C LEU A 227 -10.27 8.88 -3.69
N THR A 228 -9.65 8.64 -4.84
CA THR A 228 -9.12 9.71 -5.70
C THR A 228 -10.24 10.60 -6.23
N LYS A 229 -11.38 10.01 -6.61
CA LYS A 229 -12.57 10.75 -7.05
C LYS A 229 -13.04 11.75 -5.99
N ILE A 230 -13.24 11.31 -4.75
CA ILE A 230 -13.73 12.18 -3.67
C ILE A 230 -12.71 13.30 -3.36
N ILE A 231 -11.41 12.97 -3.29
CA ILE A 231 -10.36 13.98 -3.04
C ILE A 231 -10.34 15.01 -4.17
N TYR A 232 -10.48 14.55 -5.42
CA TYR A 232 -10.53 15.42 -6.59
C TYR A 232 -11.75 16.34 -6.56
N GLU A 233 -12.94 15.82 -6.22
CA GLU A 233 -14.16 16.63 -6.06
C GLU A 233 -13.99 17.71 -4.98
N VAL A 234 -13.42 17.36 -3.82
CA VAL A 234 -13.05 18.34 -2.77
C VAL A 234 -12.07 19.38 -3.33
N LYS A 235 -11.04 18.95 -4.06
CA LYS A 235 -10.07 19.85 -4.68
C LYS A 235 -10.73 20.85 -5.62
N GLN A 236 -11.65 20.39 -6.48
CA GLN A 236 -12.38 21.25 -7.42
C GLN A 236 -13.29 22.25 -6.69
N TYR A 237 -13.99 21.81 -5.64
CA TYR A 237 -14.79 22.68 -4.80
C TYR A 237 -13.95 23.83 -4.20
N LEU A 238 -12.79 23.50 -3.62
CA LEU A 238 -11.88 24.50 -3.06
C LEU A 238 -11.31 25.44 -4.12
N GLN A 239 -10.94 24.91 -5.29
CA GLN A 239 -10.45 25.71 -6.42
C GLN A 239 -11.49 26.73 -6.89
N ALA A 240 -12.77 26.32 -6.99
CA ALA A 240 -13.85 27.21 -7.35
C ALA A 240 -14.03 28.33 -6.33
N LYS A 241 -13.91 28.01 -5.03
CA LYS A 241 -14.00 29.00 -3.94
C LYS A 241 -12.90 30.05 -4.02
N ILE A 242 -11.66 29.64 -4.33
CA ILE A 242 -10.54 30.57 -4.55
C ILE A 242 -10.82 31.50 -5.73
N ASN A 243 -11.33 30.98 -6.84
CA ASN A 243 -11.58 31.76 -8.04
C ASN A 243 -12.79 32.71 -7.92
N SER A 244 -13.68 32.48 -6.95
CA SER A 244 -14.84 33.33 -6.67
C SER A 244 -14.55 34.49 -5.71
N HIS A 245 -13.33 34.57 -5.19
CA HIS A 245 -12.84 35.65 -4.31
C HIS A 245 -11.74 36.45 -5.01
#